data_AF-A0A2V6WZ65-F1
#
_entry.id   AF-A0A2V6WZ65-F1
#
_cell.length_a   1.000
_cell.length_b   1.000
_cell.length_c   1.000
_cell.angle_alpha   90.00
_cell.angle_beta   90.00
_cell.angle_gamma   90.00
#
_symmetry.space_group_name_H-M   'P 1'
#
loop_
_entity.id
_entity.type
_entity.pdbx_description
1 polymer ?
#
loop_
_entity_poly.entity_id
_entity_poly.type
_entity_poly.pdbx_seq_one_letter_code
_entity_poly.pdbx_strand_id
1 'polypeptide(L)' 'MIPIADRLRRLPPYLFAEIDRKKRDVRARGVDVIDLGIGDPDLPTPPHIVHALQ' A
#
# COMPACT_ATOMS: atom_id res chain seq x y z
N MET A 1 -14.06 -0.55 28.97
CA MET A 1 -13.39 -0.11 27.73
C MET A 1 -11.90 -0.28 27.95
N ILE A 2 -11.21 -1.11 27.18
CA ILE A 2 -9.77 -1.33 27.37
C ILE A 2 -9.01 -0.16 26.73
N PRO A 3 -8.13 0.55 27.45
CA PRO A 3 -7.37 1.66 26.89
C PRO A 3 -6.35 1.15 25.84
N ILE A 4 -6.17 1.94 24.77
CA ILE A 4 -5.13 1.71 23.77
C ILE A 4 -3.74 1.76 24.42
N ALA A 5 -2.87 0.82 24.06
CA ALA A 5 -1.49 0.75 24.55
C ALA A 5 -0.67 1.99 24.13
N ASP A 6 0.18 2.50 25.02
CA ASP A 6 0.97 3.72 24.75
C ASP A 6 1.95 3.60 23.57
N ARG A 7 2.36 2.38 23.22
CA ARG A 7 3.16 2.14 22.01
C ARG A 7 2.41 2.51 20.73
N LEU A 8 1.10 2.29 20.67
CA LEU A 8 0.27 2.62 19.51
C LEU A 8 0.05 4.13 19.39
N ARG A 9 -0.04 4.84 20.53
CA ARG A 9 -0.18 6.30 20.56
C ARG A 9 1.04 7.04 19.99
N ARG A 10 2.19 6.37 19.93
CA ARG A 10 3.46 6.91 19.42
C ARG A 10 3.71 6.59 17.95
N LEU A 11 2.84 5.80 17.31
CA LEU A 11 2.99 5.51 15.89
C LEU A 11 2.70 6.79 15.08
N PRO A 12 3.61 7.20 14.19
CA PRO A 12 3.35 8.33 13.31
C PRO A 12 2.24 7.96 12.29
N PRO A 13 1.63 8.96 11.64
CA PRO A 13 0.74 8.71 10.51
C PRO A 13 1.41 7.89 9.41
N TYR A 14 0.66 7.00 8.78
CA TYR A 14 1.16 6.16 7.70
C TYR A 14 1.34 6.98 6.42
N LEU A 15 2.59 7.37 6.15
CA LEU A 15 2.96 8.25 5.03
C LEU A 15 2.42 7.79 3.67
N PHE A 16 2.47 6.48 3.40
CA PHE A 16 2.05 5.96 2.10
C PHE A 16 0.54 6.08 1.85
N ALA A 17 -0.30 6.02 2.89
CA ALA A 17 -1.74 6.27 2.73
C ALA A 17 -2.03 7.70 2.27
N GLU A 18 -1.24 8.68 2.73
CA GLU A 18 -1.36 10.07 2.29
C GLU A 18 -0.93 10.23 0.82
N ILE A 19 0.13 9.53 0.41
CA ILE A 19 0.59 9.50 -0.98
C ILE A 19 -0.47 8.84 -1.88
N ASP A 20 -1.05 7.71 -1.45
CA ASP A 20 -2.10 7.02 -2.19
C ASP A 20 -3.37 7.85 -2.34
N ARG A 21 -3.74 8.63 -1.32
CA ARG A 21 -4.84 9.61 -1.44
C ARG A 21 -4.55 10.64 -2.51
N LYS A 22 -3.37 11.27 -2.47
CA LYS A 22 -2.97 12.28 -3.47
C LYS A 22 -2.90 11.70 -4.88
N LYS A 23 -2.36 10.50 -5.06
CA LYS A 23 -2.33 9.79 -6.35
C LYS A 23 -3.75 9.60 -6.90
N ARG A 24 -4.70 9.17 -6.06
CA ARG A 24 -6.11 9.02 -6.46
C ARG A 24 -6.73 10.35 -6.87
N ASP A 25 -6.51 11.42 -6.10
CA ASP A 25 -7.05 12.75 -6.42
C ASP A 25 -6.51 13.29 -7.75
N VAL A 26 -5.23 13.05 -8.05
CA VAL A 26 -4.59 13.46 -9.31
C VAL A 26 -5.10 12.62 -10.49
N ARG A 27 -5.21 11.29 -10.33
CA ARG A 27 -5.81 10.41 -11.35
C ARG A 27 -7.26 10.78 -11.64
N ALA A 28 -8.05 11.13 -10.62
CA ALA A 28 -9.45 11.56 -10.78
C ALA A 28 -9.61 12.87 -11.59
N ARG A 29 -8.55 13.68 -11.69
CA ARG A 29 -8.50 14.88 -12.55
C ARG A 29 -8.14 14.56 -14.00
N GLY A 30 -7.96 13.29 -14.36
CA GLY A 30 -7.59 12.85 -15.70
C GLY A 30 -6.09 12.97 -16.00
N VAL A 31 -5.24 13.15 -14.99
CA VAL A 31 -3.79 13.17 -15.16
C VAL A 31 -3.27 11.75 -15.30
N ASP A 32 -2.44 11.50 -16.32
CA ASP A 32 -1.70 10.26 -16.47
C ASP A 32 -0.57 10.19 -15.44
N VAL A 33 -0.62 9.20 -14.56
CA VAL A 33 0.30 9.07 -13.41
C VAL A 33 1.11 7.79 -13.55
N ILE A 34 2.40 7.93 -13.84
CA ILE A 34 3.38 6.85 -13.75
C ILE A 34 3.79 6.68 -12.29
N ASP A 35 3.42 5.53 -11.70
CA ASP A 35 3.64 5.22 -10.28
C ASP A 35 4.88 4.34 -10.12
N LEU A 36 6.00 4.95 -9.68
CA LEU A 36 7.26 4.27 -9.38
C LEU A 36 7.53 4.22 -7.86
N GLY A 37 6.47 4.37 -7.04
CA GLY A 37 6.60 4.54 -5.59
C GLY A 37 6.50 3.25 -4.77
N ILE A 38 6.02 2.15 -5.37
CA ILE A 38 5.83 0.86 -4.69
C ILE A 38 6.77 -0.17 -5.31
N GLY A 39 7.46 -0.92 -4.45
CA GLY A 39 8.43 -1.95 -4.84
C GLY A 39 7.87 -3.36 -4.95
N ASP A 40 6.55 -3.51 -4.97
CA ASP A 40 5.91 -4.80 -5.16
C ASP A 40 6.12 -5.28 -6.61
N PRO A 41 6.44 -6.56 -6.83
CA PRO A 41 6.58 -7.11 -8.18
C PRO A 41 5.28 -6.95 -8.97
N ASP A 42 5.43 -6.62 -10.26
CA ASP A 42 4.35 -6.63 -11.25
C ASP A 42 4.08 -8.04 -11.79
N LEU A 43 5.09 -8.90 -11.77
CA LEU A 43 5.00 -10.29 -12.20
C LEU A 43 4.34 -11.18 -11.15
N PRO A 44 3.52 -12.18 -11.57
CA PRO A 44 2.89 -13.10 -10.65
C PRO A 44 3.92 -14.04 -10.01
N THR A 45 3.55 -14.61 -8.87
CA THR A 45 4.30 -15.71 -8.26
C THR A 45 4.45 -16.88 -9.25
N PRO A 46 5.66 -17.48 -9.38
CA PRO A 46 5.88 -18.62 -10.26
C PRO A 46 4.87 -19.77 -10.08
N PRO A 47 4.35 -20.38 -11.18
CA PRO A 47 3.27 -21.36 -11.11
C PRO A 47 3.57 -22.58 -10.21
N HIS A 48 4.81 -23.07 -10.21
CA HIS A 48 5.19 -24.23 -9.41
C HIS A 48 5.09 -23.99 -7.89
N ILE A 49 5.24 -22.74 -7.44
CA ILE A 49 5.07 -22.37 -6.02
C ILE A 49 3.58 -22.37 -5.68
N VAL A 50 2.75 -21.80 -6.56
CA VAL A 50 1.29 -21.76 -6.39
C VAL A 50 0.73 -23.18 -6.34
N HIS A 51 1.16 -24.06 -7.24
CA HIS A 51 0.71 -25.46 -7.26
C HIS A 51 1.11 -26.23 -5.99
N ALA A 52 2.22 -25.90 -5.34
CA ALA A 52 2.63 -26.56 -4.10
C ALA A 52 1.77 -26.18 -2.89
N LEU A 53 0.97 -25.12 -2.98
CA LEU A 53 0.09 -24.63 -1.92
C LEU A 53 -1.37 -25.14 -2.03
N GLN A 54 -1.72 -25.86 -3.10
CA GLN A 54 -3.07 -26.39 -3.40
C GLN A 54 -3.17 -27.87 -3.02
#